data_AF-A0A8J3SSN3-F1
#
_entry.id   AF-A0A8J3SSN3-F1
#
_cell.length_a   1.000
_cell.length_b   1.000
_cell.length_c   1.000
_cell.angle_alpha   90.00
_cell.angle_beta   90.00
_cell.angle_gamma   90.00
#
_symmetry.space_group_name_H-M   'P 1'
#
loop_
_entity.id
_entity.type
_entity.pdbx_description
1 polymer ?
#
loop_
_entity_poly.entity_id
_entity_poly.type
_entity_poly.pdbx_seq_one_letter_code
_entity_poly.pdbx_strand_id
1 'polypeptide(L)'
;MNQAAPEGEGSAPPADEEYTAWARRWLGDRPIPHELLRLLAIQNGLLPGADRLRRMTITVLAPGVDDSLLHALTTALDAGEWEVMRYLLPAVSVDSPVTFGSGLYGYWVHPDEHADPPAVVGVDSEGVFFVPNGRTLAEVLAASGLPDGAYAFEEFADLAAELTALGFPVEARDSDELPPSPVTVHPEELAKALSGERPTSG
;
A
#
# COMPACT_ATOMS: atom_id res chain seq x y z
N MET A 1 35.96 -21.16 33.51
CA MET A 1 35.21 -21.60 32.32
C MET A 1 34.15 -20.55 32.05
N ASN A 2 34.46 -19.57 31.18
CA ASN A 2 33.50 -18.58 30.72
C ASN A 2 33.23 -18.89 29.25
N GLN A 3 32.03 -19.33 28.91
CA GLN A 3 31.56 -19.33 27.53
C GLN A 3 30.87 -18.00 27.29
N ALA A 4 31.47 -17.18 26.43
CA ALA A 4 30.84 -16.03 25.83
C ALA A 4 29.83 -16.52 24.78
N ALA A 5 28.62 -15.97 24.82
CA ALA A 5 27.65 -16.08 23.74
C ALA A 5 28.16 -15.28 22.53
N PRO A 6 27.94 -15.74 21.28
CA PRO A 6 28.21 -14.90 20.12
C PRO A 6 27.14 -13.80 20.03
N GLU A 7 27.60 -12.57 20.18
CA GLU A 7 26.88 -11.35 19.89
C GLU A 7 26.63 -11.21 18.39
N GLY A 8 25.39 -10.83 18.04
CA GLY A 8 25.06 -9.87 16.98
C GLY A 8 25.66 -10.08 15.59
N GLU A 9 24.94 -10.80 14.74
CA GLU A 9 24.84 -10.41 13.32
C GLU A 9 23.72 -9.38 13.20
N GLY A 10 24.04 -8.14 13.59
CA GLY A 10 23.29 -6.98 13.14
C GLY A 10 23.57 -6.81 11.65
N SER A 11 22.60 -7.16 10.82
CA SER A 11 22.62 -6.81 9.40
C SER A 11 22.62 -5.28 9.28
N ALA A 12 23.79 -4.72 8.96
CA ALA A 12 23.92 -3.33 8.54
C ALA A 12 23.34 -3.18 7.11
N PRO A 13 22.83 -1.99 6.74
CA PRO A 13 21.73 -1.86 5.77
C PRO A 13 22.20 -1.99 4.31
N PRO A 14 21.40 -2.63 3.43
CA PRO A 14 21.50 -2.42 1.98
C PRO A 14 20.37 -1.51 1.44
N ALA A 15 19.70 -0.71 2.28
CA ALA A 15 18.35 -0.23 1.98
C ALA A 15 18.24 1.05 1.11
N ASP A 16 19.07 2.09 1.29
CA ASP A 16 18.74 3.41 0.69
C ASP A 16 18.92 3.48 -0.84
N GLU A 17 20.04 2.98 -1.38
CA GLU A 17 20.32 3.08 -2.83
C GLU A 17 19.51 2.07 -3.65
N GLU A 18 19.40 0.82 -3.20
CA GLU A 18 18.63 -0.22 -3.88
C GLU A 18 17.14 0.12 -3.91
N TYR A 19 16.61 0.59 -2.77
CA TYR A 19 15.23 1.06 -2.70
C TYR A 19 14.99 2.28 -3.58
N THR A 20 15.86 3.30 -3.49
CA THR A 20 15.72 4.51 -4.33
C THR A 20 15.77 4.16 -5.81
N ALA A 21 16.66 3.26 -6.22
CA ALA A 21 16.74 2.79 -7.59
C ALA A 21 15.49 2.02 -8.03
N TRP A 22 14.95 1.16 -7.15
CA TRP A 22 13.70 0.46 -7.39
C TRP A 22 12.52 1.43 -7.52
N ALA A 23 12.32 2.33 -6.56
CA ALA A 23 11.23 3.30 -6.59
C ALA A 23 11.32 4.22 -7.82
N ARG A 24 12.52 4.69 -8.17
CA ARG A 24 12.76 5.49 -9.39
C ARG A 24 12.46 4.74 -10.68
N ARG A 25 12.64 3.42 -10.72
CA ARG A 25 12.25 2.62 -11.90
C ARG A 25 10.75 2.71 -12.17
N TRP A 26 9.93 2.82 -11.13
CA TRP A 26 8.47 2.96 -11.25
C TRP A 26 8.04 4.42 -11.43
N LEU A 27 8.63 5.32 -10.66
CA LEU A 27 8.24 6.73 -10.60
C LEU A 27 8.85 7.59 -11.71
N GLY A 28 9.89 7.10 -12.39
CA GLY A 28 10.66 7.91 -13.34
C GLY A 28 11.25 9.13 -12.65
N ASP A 29 10.93 10.31 -13.16
CA ASP A 29 11.38 11.61 -12.62
C ASP A 29 10.48 12.13 -11.46
N ARG A 30 9.39 11.43 -11.12
CA ARG A 30 8.48 11.85 -10.04
C ARG A 30 9.17 11.70 -8.67
N PRO A 31 8.88 12.58 -7.70
CA PRO A 31 9.38 12.42 -6.34
C PRO A 31 8.85 11.11 -5.72
N ILE A 32 9.68 10.46 -4.90
CA ILE A 32 9.21 9.34 -4.07
C ILE A 32 8.24 9.88 -3.02
N PRO A 33 7.01 9.35 -2.91
CA PRO A 33 6.07 9.78 -1.89
C PRO A 33 6.68 9.72 -0.49
N HIS A 34 6.55 10.81 0.27
CA HIS A 34 7.16 10.92 1.60
C HIS A 34 6.63 9.85 2.56
N GLU A 35 5.36 9.48 2.45
CA GLU A 35 4.76 8.45 3.30
C GLU A 35 5.43 7.08 3.10
N LEU A 36 5.74 6.73 1.85
CA LEU A 36 6.43 5.50 1.51
C LEU A 36 7.84 5.45 2.13
N LEU A 37 8.62 6.53 1.98
CA LEU A 37 9.95 6.65 2.60
C LEU A 37 9.88 6.47 4.13
N ARG A 38 8.88 7.08 4.77
CA ARG A 38 8.69 6.98 6.22
C ARG A 38 8.28 5.58 6.66
N LEU A 39 7.35 4.93 5.94
CA LEU A 39 6.95 3.54 6.21
C LEU A 39 8.16 2.59 6.16
N LEU A 40 9.03 2.76 5.16
CA LEU A 40 10.26 1.98 5.05
C LEU A 40 11.23 2.25 6.18
N ALA A 41 11.40 3.51 6.58
CA ALA A 41 12.23 3.85 7.72
C ALA A 41 11.71 3.19 9.02
N ILE A 42 10.39 3.11 9.19
CA ILE A 42 9.77 2.39 10.32
C ILE A 42 10.02 0.88 10.23
N GLN A 43 9.76 0.27 9.07
CA GLN A 43 9.94 -1.17 8.86
C GLN A 43 11.40 -1.62 9.06
N ASN A 44 12.37 -0.82 8.61
CA ASN A 44 13.80 -1.09 8.75
C ASN A 44 14.37 -0.68 10.13
N GLY A 45 13.53 -0.23 11.07
CA GLY A 45 13.95 0.14 12.42
C GLY A 45 14.73 1.46 12.54
N LEU A 46 14.76 2.26 11.47
CA LEU A 46 15.34 3.61 11.49
C LEU A 46 14.44 4.62 12.22
N LEU A 47 13.13 4.37 12.22
CA LEU A 47 12.13 5.10 12.99
C LEU A 47 11.34 4.15 13.91
N PRO A 48 10.85 4.61 15.07
CA PRO A 48 9.97 3.82 15.91
C PRO A 48 8.63 3.57 15.21
N GLY A 49 7.99 2.43 15.48
CA GLY A 49 6.65 2.13 14.98
C GLY A 49 6.43 0.73 14.40
N ALA A 50 7.49 -0.08 14.27
CA ALA A 50 7.40 -1.42 13.69
C ALA A 50 6.35 -2.32 14.38
N ASP A 51 6.26 -2.29 15.71
CA ASP A 51 5.23 -3.03 16.46
C ASP A 51 3.81 -2.58 16.12
N ARG A 52 3.63 -1.29 15.83
CA ARG A 52 2.32 -0.73 15.49
C ARG A 52 1.92 -1.12 14.07
N LEU A 53 2.84 -1.08 13.10
CA LEU A 53 2.59 -1.62 11.75
C LEU A 53 2.18 -3.09 11.81
N ARG A 54 2.90 -3.90 12.62
CA ARG A 54 2.55 -5.31 12.83
C ARG A 54 1.15 -5.52 13.43
N ARG A 55 0.74 -4.69 14.41
CA ARG A 55 -0.62 -4.77 14.99
C ARG A 55 -1.71 -4.41 13.99
N MET A 56 -1.42 -3.48 13.08
CA MET A 56 -2.31 -3.12 11.97
C MET A 56 -2.16 -4.08 10.77
N THR A 57 -1.37 -5.15 10.91
CA THR A 57 -1.07 -6.14 9.86
C THR A 57 -0.62 -5.52 8.53
N ILE A 58 0.06 -4.37 8.61
CA ILE A 58 0.65 -3.66 7.48
C ILE A 58 2.08 -4.18 7.24
N THR A 59 2.29 -4.72 6.06
CA THR A 59 3.61 -5.05 5.51
C THR A 59 4.00 -3.99 4.49
N VAL A 60 5.15 -3.34 4.65
CA VAL A 60 5.65 -2.36 3.68
C VAL A 60 6.39 -3.11 2.57
N LEU A 61 5.96 -2.91 1.33
CA LEU A 61 6.53 -3.57 0.18
C LEU A 61 7.79 -2.83 -0.28
N ALA A 62 8.90 -3.57 -0.33
CA ALA A 62 10.22 -3.09 -0.73
C ALA A 62 10.96 -4.18 -1.50
N PRO A 63 12.03 -3.87 -2.25
CA PRO A 63 12.88 -4.88 -2.85
C PRO A 63 13.31 -5.95 -1.85
N GLY A 64 13.15 -7.22 -2.22
CA GLY A 64 13.52 -8.36 -1.39
C GLY A 64 12.53 -8.72 -0.29
N VAL A 65 11.42 -7.99 -0.12
CA VAL A 65 10.31 -8.40 0.75
C VAL A 65 9.51 -9.50 0.04
N ASP A 66 9.48 -10.68 0.65
CA ASP A 66 8.60 -11.78 0.24
C ASP A 66 7.24 -11.59 0.89
N ASP A 67 6.21 -11.32 0.08
CA ASP A 67 4.85 -11.05 0.53
C ASP A 67 3.88 -12.04 -0.12
N SER A 68 3.13 -12.76 0.71
CA SER A 68 2.26 -13.84 0.25
C SER A 68 1.08 -13.35 -0.58
N LEU A 69 0.55 -12.16 -0.30
CA LEU A 69 -0.55 -11.59 -1.07
C LEU A 69 -0.06 -11.15 -2.45
N LEU A 70 1.08 -10.44 -2.51
CA LEU A 70 1.72 -10.10 -3.77
C LEU A 70 2.04 -11.36 -4.59
N HIS A 71 2.54 -12.41 -3.95
CA HIS A 71 2.78 -13.69 -4.62
C HIS A 71 1.48 -14.33 -5.15
N ALA A 72 0.42 -14.36 -4.34
CA ALA A 72 -0.89 -14.88 -4.75
C ALA A 72 -1.43 -14.10 -5.96
N LEU A 73 -1.37 -12.76 -5.92
CA LEU A 73 -1.79 -11.89 -7.03
C LEU A 73 -0.99 -12.16 -8.30
N THR A 74 0.33 -12.35 -8.22
CA THR A 74 1.12 -12.68 -9.42
C THR A 74 0.71 -13.98 -10.12
N THR A 75 -0.02 -14.86 -9.41
CA THR A 75 -0.55 -16.11 -9.95
C THR A 75 -2.03 -16.02 -10.33
N ALA A 76 -2.79 -15.15 -9.68
CA ALA A 76 -4.24 -15.04 -9.84
C ALA A 76 -4.67 -14.10 -10.98
N LEU A 77 -3.85 -13.09 -11.30
CA LEU A 77 -4.21 -12.07 -12.29
C LEU A 77 -4.14 -12.62 -13.71
N ASP A 78 -5.17 -12.34 -14.51
CA ASP A 78 -5.15 -12.60 -15.95
C ASP A 78 -4.29 -11.53 -16.67
N ALA A 79 -4.14 -11.70 -17.99
CA ALA A 79 -3.22 -10.88 -18.78
C ALA A 79 -3.54 -9.39 -18.74
N GLY A 80 -4.83 -9.01 -18.70
CA GLY A 80 -5.25 -7.61 -18.64
C GLY A 80 -4.91 -6.96 -17.29
N GLU A 81 -5.26 -7.62 -16.19
CA GLU A 81 -4.96 -7.17 -14.84
C GLU A 81 -3.45 -7.08 -14.59
N TRP A 82 -2.67 -8.04 -15.12
CA TRP A 82 -1.22 -8.01 -15.00
C TRP A 82 -0.59 -6.81 -15.72
N GLU A 83 -1.14 -6.39 -16.86
CA GLU A 83 -0.68 -5.18 -17.53
C GLU A 83 -1.06 -3.92 -16.73
N VAL A 84 -2.23 -3.90 -16.08
CA VAL A 84 -2.63 -2.81 -15.17
C VAL A 84 -1.72 -2.72 -13.94
N MET A 85 -1.30 -3.87 -13.38
CA MET A 85 -0.38 -3.94 -12.24
C MET A 85 0.94 -3.19 -12.49
N ARG A 86 1.37 -3.04 -13.74
CA ARG A 86 2.60 -2.29 -14.09
C ARG A 86 2.48 -0.78 -13.86
N TYR A 87 1.26 -0.27 -13.72
CA TYR A 87 0.99 1.12 -13.37
C TYR A 87 0.72 1.31 -11.88
N LEU A 88 0.81 0.24 -11.08
CA LEU A 88 0.70 0.30 -9.64
C LEU A 88 2.09 0.11 -9.03
N LEU A 89 2.65 1.15 -8.42
CA LEU A 89 3.81 1.01 -7.54
C LEU A 89 3.31 0.47 -6.19
N PRO A 90 3.54 -0.81 -5.84
CA PRO A 90 3.05 -1.37 -4.59
C PRO A 90 3.73 -0.69 -3.41
N ALA A 91 2.95 -0.28 -2.40
CA ALA A 91 3.48 0.39 -1.22
C ALA A 91 3.33 -0.47 0.03
N VAL A 92 2.13 -1.02 0.24
CA VAL A 92 1.83 -1.85 1.41
C VAL A 92 0.91 -3.01 1.03
N SER A 93 1.08 -4.11 1.75
CA SER A 93 0.15 -5.23 1.80
C SER A 93 -0.51 -5.22 3.17
N VAL A 94 -1.83 -5.40 3.20
CA VAL A 94 -2.62 -5.52 4.42
C VAL A 94 -3.25 -6.90 4.42
N ASP A 95 -2.80 -7.75 5.34
CA ASP A 95 -3.39 -9.07 5.56
C ASP A 95 -4.41 -8.97 6.69
N SER A 96 -5.67 -9.31 6.43
CA SER A 96 -6.63 -9.49 7.51
C SER A 96 -7.54 -10.68 7.28
N PRO A 97 -7.65 -11.56 8.29
CA PRO A 97 -8.50 -12.73 8.18
C PRO A 97 -9.99 -12.44 8.41
N VAL A 98 -10.40 -11.26 8.91
CA VAL A 98 -11.80 -11.04 9.34
C VAL A 98 -12.32 -9.60 9.16
N THR A 99 -11.50 -8.60 8.83
CA THR A 99 -11.97 -7.19 8.88
C THR A 99 -11.51 -6.32 7.70
N PHE A 100 -10.41 -6.69 7.07
CA PHE A 100 -9.94 -6.06 5.84
C PHE A 100 -9.99 -7.16 4.78
N GLY A 101 -10.70 -6.97 3.66
CA GLY A 101 -10.39 -7.79 2.50
C GLY A 101 -8.88 -7.66 2.27
N SER A 102 -8.14 -8.78 2.32
CA SER A 102 -6.68 -8.70 2.18
C SER A 102 -6.37 -7.97 0.88
N GLY A 103 -5.52 -6.96 0.95
CA GLY A 103 -5.40 -6.00 -0.14
C GLY A 103 -4.03 -5.38 -0.22
N LEU A 104 -3.62 -5.09 -1.45
CA LEU A 104 -2.39 -4.38 -1.75
C LEU A 104 -2.76 -2.95 -2.13
N TYR A 105 -2.12 -1.98 -1.49
CA TYR A 105 -2.30 -0.56 -1.76
C TYR A 105 -1.00 0.02 -2.28
N GLY A 106 -1.12 0.86 -3.30
CA GLY A 106 0.03 1.41 -3.99
C GLY A 106 -0.27 2.73 -4.67
N TYR A 107 0.78 3.32 -5.22
CA TYR A 107 0.70 4.58 -5.94
C TYR A 107 0.42 4.33 -7.42
N TRP A 108 -0.59 5.01 -7.95
CA TRP A 108 -0.96 4.96 -9.36
C TRP A 108 0.01 5.82 -10.18
N VAL A 109 0.78 5.16 -11.05
CA VAL A 109 1.85 5.75 -11.85
C VAL A 109 1.58 5.66 -13.36
N HIS A 110 0.32 5.58 -13.74
CA HIS A 110 -0.08 5.57 -15.16
C HIS A 110 0.49 6.80 -15.89
N PRO A 111 0.98 6.65 -17.14
CA PRO A 111 1.65 7.74 -17.86
C PRO A 111 0.75 8.95 -18.14
N ASP A 112 -0.55 8.75 -18.33
CA ASP A 112 -1.51 9.84 -18.55
C ASP A 112 -1.98 10.52 -17.25
N GLU A 113 -1.50 10.03 -16.09
CA GLU A 113 -1.91 10.48 -14.75
C GLU A 113 -0.73 11.15 -14.06
N HIS A 114 -0.86 12.45 -13.77
CA HIS A 114 0.23 13.28 -13.26
C HIS A 114 -0.08 13.94 -11.91
N ALA A 115 -0.95 13.33 -11.10
CA ALA A 115 -1.20 13.80 -9.74
C ALA A 115 0.11 13.83 -8.91
N ASP A 116 0.26 14.90 -8.13
CA ASP A 116 1.35 15.06 -7.16
C ASP A 116 0.76 15.45 -5.78
N PRO A 117 0.79 14.55 -4.79
CA PRO A 117 1.33 13.18 -4.86
C PRO A 117 0.50 12.26 -5.78
N PRO A 118 1.09 11.15 -6.27
CA PRO A 118 0.35 10.15 -7.02
C PRO A 118 -0.86 9.63 -6.25
N ALA A 119 -1.96 9.37 -6.95
CA ALA A 119 -3.16 8.82 -6.33
C ALA A 119 -2.89 7.41 -5.77
N VAL A 120 -3.67 7.00 -4.78
CA VAL A 120 -3.59 5.66 -4.21
C VAL A 120 -4.67 4.78 -4.85
N VAL A 121 -4.26 3.57 -5.24
CA VAL A 121 -5.12 2.53 -5.81
C VAL A 121 -4.92 1.26 -5.00
N GLY A 122 -6.01 0.52 -4.81
CA GLY A 122 -6.02 -0.78 -4.17
C GLY A 122 -6.26 -1.91 -5.17
N VAL A 123 -5.80 -3.09 -4.82
CA VAL A 123 -6.19 -4.36 -5.43
C VAL A 123 -6.48 -5.34 -4.30
N ASP A 124 -7.65 -5.96 -4.33
CA ASP A 124 -8.03 -6.94 -3.32
C ASP A 124 -7.38 -8.30 -3.60
N SER A 125 -7.57 -9.26 -2.71
CA SER A 125 -7.03 -10.61 -2.83
C SER A 125 -7.59 -11.41 -4.01
N GLU A 126 -8.71 -10.98 -4.59
CA GLU A 126 -9.31 -11.58 -5.79
C GLU A 126 -8.76 -10.95 -7.08
N GLY A 127 -7.89 -9.95 -6.98
CA GLY A 127 -7.29 -9.26 -8.13
C GLY A 127 -8.15 -8.15 -8.69
N VAL A 128 -9.22 -7.74 -7.99
CA VAL A 128 -10.08 -6.65 -8.41
C VAL A 128 -9.45 -5.32 -7.99
N PHE A 129 -9.18 -4.46 -8.97
CA PHE A 129 -8.69 -3.12 -8.70
C PHE A 129 -9.82 -2.20 -8.24
N PHE A 130 -9.52 -1.31 -7.29
CA PHE A 130 -10.45 -0.30 -6.82
C PHE A 130 -9.75 1.01 -6.52
N VAL A 131 -10.53 2.09 -6.56
CA VAL A 131 -10.05 3.46 -6.34
C VAL A 131 -10.67 4.00 -5.05
N PRO A 132 -9.99 3.90 -3.90
CA PRO A 132 -10.51 4.39 -2.63
C PRO A 132 -10.54 5.93 -2.59
N ASN A 133 -11.45 6.50 -1.80
CA ASN A 133 -11.40 7.93 -1.45
C ASN A 133 -10.18 8.22 -0.56
N GLY A 134 -9.67 9.45 -0.64
CA GLY A 134 -8.45 9.88 0.04
C GLY A 134 -7.36 10.35 -0.94
N ARG A 135 -6.47 11.20 -0.43
CA ARG A 135 -5.32 11.74 -1.17
C ARG A 135 -4.00 11.16 -0.71
N THR A 136 -3.96 10.62 0.50
CA THR A 136 -2.77 10.02 1.10
C THR A 136 -2.96 8.53 1.31
N LEU A 137 -1.85 7.80 1.39
CA LEU A 137 -1.89 6.38 1.74
C LEU A 137 -2.47 6.18 3.14
N ALA A 138 -2.17 7.07 4.08
CA ALA A 138 -2.74 7.00 5.42
C ALA A 138 -4.26 7.21 5.45
N GLU A 139 -4.78 8.17 4.70
CA GLU A 139 -6.24 8.37 4.59
C GLU A 139 -6.92 7.11 4.02
N VAL A 140 -6.35 6.53 2.96
CA VAL A 140 -6.87 5.31 2.35
C VAL A 140 -6.81 4.12 3.31
N LEU A 141 -5.70 3.95 4.02
CA LEU A 141 -5.58 2.88 5.01
C LEU A 141 -6.54 3.08 6.18
N ALA A 142 -6.77 4.32 6.63
CA ALA A 142 -7.76 4.61 7.66
C ALA A 142 -9.19 4.30 7.20
N ALA A 143 -9.54 4.60 5.95
CA ALA A 143 -10.86 4.30 5.39
C ALA A 143 -11.05 2.85 4.94
N SER A 144 -9.97 2.09 4.78
CA SER A 144 -10.06 0.67 4.40
C SER A 144 -10.69 -0.22 5.47
N GLY A 145 -10.89 0.27 6.70
CA GLY A 145 -11.55 -0.47 7.78
C GLY A 145 -12.87 0.16 8.22
N LEU A 146 -14.01 -0.43 7.86
CA LEU A 146 -15.35 -0.26 8.47
C LEU A 146 -16.31 -1.39 7.95
N PRO A 147 -17.42 -1.78 8.62
CA PRO A 147 -17.83 -1.66 10.03
C PRO A 147 -18.41 -2.99 10.61
N ASP A 148 -17.89 -4.17 10.23
CA ASP A 148 -18.40 -5.46 10.76
C ASP A 148 -17.27 -6.36 11.29
N GLY A 149 -17.01 -6.34 12.60
CA GLY A 149 -16.27 -7.43 13.27
C GLY A 149 -15.46 -7.08 14.51
N ALA A 150 -15.50 -8.00 15.50
CA ALA A 150 -15.02 -7.92 16.90
C ALA A 150 -13.48 -7.80 17.13
N TYR A 151 -12.84 -6.69 16.76
CA TYR A 151 -11.42 -6.40 17.00
C TYR A 151 -11.15 -4.99 17.56
N ALA A 152 -9.91 -4.70 17.96
CA ALA A 152 -9.55 -3.50 18.72
C ALA A 152 -9.41 -2.19 17.91
N PHE A 153 -9.60 -2.22 16.58
CA PHE A 153 -9.46 -1.07 15.67
C PHE A 153 -10.62 -1.08 14.65
N GLU A 154 -11.85 -1.08 15.15
CA GLU A 154 -13.08 -1.25 14.36
C GLU A 154 -13.51 0.02 13.62
N GLU A 155 -13.02 1.18 14.06
CA GLU A 155 -13.46 2.47 13.57
C GLU A 155 -12.34 3.22 12.87
N PHE A 156 -12.68 3.93 11.79
CA PHE A 156 -11.82 4.87 11.08
C PHE A 156 -10.95 5.72 12.04
N ALA A 157 -11.56 6.20 13.14
CA ALA A 157 -10.89 7.04 14.12
C ALA A 157 -9.71 6.34 14.83
N ASP A 158 -9.82 5.04 15.11
CA ASP A 158 -8.77 4.28 15.79
C ASP A 158 -7.57 4.06 14.86
N LEU A 159 -7.83 3.70 13.59
CA LEU A 159 -6.79 3.55 12.57
C LEU A 159 -6.13 4.90 12.24
N ALA A 160 -6.93 5.95 12.08
CA ALA A 160 -6.44 7.31 11.89
C ALA A 160 -5.54 7.77 13.04
N ALA A 161 -5.89 7.42 14.29
CA ALA A 161 -5.07 7.73 15.46
C ALA A 161 -3.74 6.96 15.47
N GLU A 162 -3.75 5.65 15.16
CA GLU A 162 -2.52 4.86 15.08
C GLU A 162 -1.60 5.35 13.94
N LEU A 163 -2.14 5.67 12.77
CA LEU A 163 -1.40 6.24 11.63
C LEU A 163 -0.84 7.63 11.96
N THR A 164 -1.64 8.49 12.60
CA THR A 164 -1.19 9.81 13.09
C THR A 164 -0.06 9.64 14.10
N ALA A 165 -0.14 8.66 14.99
CA ALA A 165 0.90 8.37 15.97
C ALA A 165 2.16 7.75 15.34
N LEU A 166 2.10 7.28 14.10
CA LEU A 166 3.28 6.95 13.27
C LEU A 166 3.81 8.16 12.49
N GLY A 167 3.12 9.30 12.53
CA GLY A 167 3.47 10.54 11.82
C GLY A 167 2.87 10.65 10.43
N PHE A 168 1.77 9.94 10.16
CA PHE A 168 0.95 10.11 8.96
C PHE A 168 -0.37 10.79 9.35
N PRO A 169 -0.47 12.12 9.25
CA PRO A 169 -1.67 12.82 9.69
C PRO A 169 -2.86 12.43 8.82
N VAL A 170 -3.97 12.08 9.47
CA VAL A 170 -5.28 11.88 8.85
C VAL A 170 -6.18 13.01 9.36
N GLU A 171 -6.54 13.95 8.49
CA GLU A 171 -7.28 15.15 8.88
C GLU A 171 -8.80 14.93 8.97
N ALA A 172 -9.32 14.02 8.14
CA ALA A 172 -10.72 13.64 8.15
C ALA A 172 -11.12 12.98 9.47
N ARG A 173 -12.39 13.13 9.87
CA ARG A 173 -12.94 12.52 11.09
C ARG A 173 -13.63 11.18 10.84
N ASP A 174 -14.08 10.97 9.60
CA ASP A 174 -14.72 9.76 9.13
C ASP A 174 -14.35 9.52 7.66
N SER A 175 -14.69 8.33 7.15
CA SER A 175 -14.42 7.93 5.77
C SER A 175 -15.21 8.76 4.74
N ASP A 176 -16.36 9.31 5.12
CA ASP A 176 -17.25 10.06 4.22
C ASP A 176 -16.75 11.50 4.01
N GLU A 177 -15.93 12.02 4.94
CA GLU A 177 -15.21 13.29 4.80
C GLU A 177 -14.03 13.20 3.82
N LEU A 178 -13.58 12.00 3.44
CA LEU A 178 -12.46 11.84 2.52
C LEU A 178 -12.81 12.34 1.11
N PRO A 179 -11.94 13.14 0.48
CA PRO A 179 -12.17 13.62 -0.87
C PRO A 179 -12.14 12.45 -1.87
N PRO A 180 -12.86 12.57 -3.00
CA PRO A 180 -12.75 11.59 -4.07
C PRO A 180 -11.32 11.54 -4.60
N SER A 181 -10.88 10.33 -4.98
CA SER A 181 -9.58 10.12 -5.59
C SER A 181 -9.44 10.93 -6.88
N PRO A 182 -8.26 11.50 -7.16
CA PRO A 182 -8.02 12.24 -8.40
C PRO A 182 -7.80 11.35 -9.62
N VAL A 183 -7.91 10.01 -9.49
CA VAL A 183 -7.78 9.06 -10.61
C VAL A 183 -8.86 9.34 -11.66
N THR A 184 -8.42 9.46 -12.91
CA THR A 184 -9.23 9.62 -14.11
C THR A 184 -9.20 8.37 -15.00
N VAL A 185 -8.06 7.67 -15.05
CA VAL A 185 -7.89 6.37 -15.70
C VAL A 185 -8.24 5.28 -14.70
N HIS A 186 -9.49 4.83 -14.72
CA HIS A 186 -9.98 3.79 -13.81
C HIS A 186 -9.26 2.45 -14.07
N PRO A 187 -8.52 1.90 -13.07
CA PRO A 187 -7.73 0.68 -13.25
C PRO A 187 -8.59 -0.54 -13.63
N GLU A 188 -9.79 -0.67 -13.06
CA GLU A 188 -10.72 -1.75 -13.35
C GLU A 188 -11.19 -1.71 -14.82
N GLU A 189 -11.55 -0.52 -15.32
CA GLU A 189 -11.98 -0.34 -16.71
C GLU A 189 -10.83 -0.53 -17.69
N LEU A 190 -9.62 -0.13 -17.29
CA LEU A 190 -8.41 -0.40 -18.06
C LEU A 190 -8.14 -1.91 -18.16
N ALA A 191 -8.31 -2.65 -17.06
CA ALA A 191 -8.13 -4.11 -17.05
C ALA A 191 -9.12 -4.79 -18.01
N LYS A 192 -10.41 -4.46 -17.93
CA LYS A 192 -11.45 -4.96 -18.86
C LYS A 192 -11.11 -4.67 -20.31
N ALA A 193 -10.72 -3.42 -20.62
CA ALA A 193 -10.36 -3.01 -21.96
C ALA A 193 -9.16 -3.79 -22.51
N LEU A 194 -8.16 -4.08 -21.67
CA LEU A 194 -6.95 -4.85 -22.04
C LEU A 194 -7.23 -6.35 -22.18
N SER A 195 -8.16 -6.89 -21.39
CA SER A 195 -8.63 -8.29 -21.52
C SER A 195 -9.50 -8.52 -22.77
N GLY A 196 -9.83 -7.46 -23.52
CA GLY A 196 -10.68 -7.54 -24.71
C GLY A 196 -12.18 -7.56 -24.39
N GLU A 197 -12.55 -7.41 -23.12
CA GLU A 197 -13.90 -7.14 -22.69
C GLU A 197 -14.20 -5.67 -22.99
N ARG A 198 -14.96 -5.42 -24.07
CA ARG A 198 -15.41 -4.05 -24.36
C ARG A 198 -16.27 -3.55 -23.19
N PRO A 199 -16.06 -2.32 -22.70
CA PRO A 199 -16.94 -1.75 -21.69
C PRO A 199 -18.37 -1.80 -22.22
N THR A 200 -19.26 -2.45 -21.47
CA THR A 200 -20.69 -2.44 -21.77
C THR A 200 -21.19 -1.01 -21.64
N SER A 201 -21.28 -0.33 -22.77
CA SER A 201 -21.91 0.98 -22.84
C SER A 201 -23.42 0.80 -22.66
N GLY A 202 -23.98 1.30 -21.55
CA GLY A 202 -25.42 1.53 -21.39
C GLY A 202 -26.06 0.87 -20.18
#